data_AF-A0A2N5A9C1-F1
#
_entry.id   AF-A0A2N5A9C1-F1
#
_cell.length_a   1.000
_cell.length_b   1.000
_cell.length_c   1.000
_cell.angle_alpha   90.00
_cell.angle_beta   90.00
_cell.angle_gamma   90.00
#
_symmetry.space_group_name_H-M   'P 1'
#
loop_
_entity.id
_entity.type
_entity.pdbx_description
1 polymer ?
#
loop_
_entity_poly.entity_id
_entity_poly.type
_entity_poly.pdbx_seq_one_letter_code
_entity_poly.pdbx_strand_id
1 'polypeptide(L)'
;LEVTGGERYAMADIIPGHSRMGTRLTRFGYCEAQTQQQTLLAAPGEWLRGHEFHYSDFSPATPAVLACRKQRDGKTLQQWPGGWQSGSAFASYLHVHFAQRPTMLNHWLRAARRAQ
;
A
#
# COMPACT_ATOMS: atom_id res chain seq x y z
N LEU A 1 -13.52 5.52 9.02
CA LEU A 1 -14.08 4.62 7.99
C LEU A 1 -15.50 5.08 7.70
N GLU A 2 -15.79 5.46 6.45
CA GLU A 2 -17.15 5.68 5.96
C GLU A 2 -17.67 4.39 5.33
N VAL A 3 -18.78 3.85 5.82
CA VAL A 3 -19.42 2.66 5.25
C VAL A 3 -20.41 3.04 4.14
N THR A 4 -20.94 2.07 3.41
CA THR A 4 -21.82 2.33 2.25
C THR A 4 -23.14 3.03 2.60
N GLY A 5 -23.59 2.96 3.86
CA GLY A 5 -24.76 3.69 4.36
C GLY A 5 -24.47 5.16 4.74
N GLY A 6 -23.21 5.60 4.64
CA GLY A 6 -22.77 6.95 4.99
C GLY A 6 -22.33 7.13 6.45
N GLU A 7 -22.54 6.13 7.31
CA GLU A 7 -22.06 6.18 8.69
C GLU A 7 -20.54 6.20 8.75
N ARG A 8 -20.02 6.95 9.73
CA ARG A 8 -18.58 7.15 9.92
C ARG A 8 -18.14 6.64 11.27
N TYR A 9 -17.07 5.85 11.26
CA TYR A 9 -16.45 5.26 12.44
C TYR A 9 -15.03 5.78 12.61
N ALA A 10 -14.68 6.12 13.86
CA ALA A 10 -13.30 6.43 14.22
C ALA A 10 -12.43 5.17 14.06
N MET A 11 -11.24 5.35 13.51
CA MET A 11 -10.23 4.30 13.38
C MET A 11 -9.05 4.63 14.29
N ALA A 12 -7.98 3.84 14.25
CA ALA A 12 -6.79 4.05 15.09
C ALA A 12 -6.02 5.36 14.82
N ASP A 13 -6.37 6.11 13.75
CA ASP A 13 -5.77 7.41 13.38
C ASP A 13 -4.23 7.39 13.21
N ILE A 14 -3.68 6.22 12.83
CA ILE A 14 -2.23 6.02 12.67
C ILE A 14 -1.73 6.57 11.33
N ILE A 15 -2.50 6.36 10.27
CA ILE A 15 -2.21 6.89 8.92
C ILE A 15 -3.19 8.02 8.64
N PRO A 16 -2.73 9.28 8.48
CA PRO A 16 -3.62 10.42 8.27
C PRO A 16 -4.43 10.28 6.98
N GLY A 17 -5.76 10.26 7.12
CA GLY A 17 -6.70 10.16 6.01
C GLY A 17 -7.98 9.43 6.42
N HIS A 18 -8.83 9.12 5.45
CA HIS A 18 -10.05 8.35 5.69
C HIS A 18 -10.30 7.31 4.60
N SER A 19 -10.71 6.11 5.02
CA SER A 19 -11.19 5.09 4.09
C SER A 19 -12.70 5.20 3.91
N ARG A 20 -13.17 5.00 2.67
CA ARG A 20 -14.59 4.89 2.33
C ARG A 20 -14.86 3.56 1.63
N MET A 21 -15.85 2.82 2.08
CA MET A 21 -16.33 1.60 1.42
C MET A 21 -17.01 1.94 0.09
N GLY A 22 -16.55 1.33 -0.99
CA GLY A 22 -17.24 1.33 -2.27
C GLY A 22 -18.15 0.11 -2.43
N THR A 23 -18.94 0.10 -3.51
CA THR A 23 -19.86 -1.00 -3.87
C THR A 23 -19.28 -1.94 -4.94
N ARG A 24 -18.06 -1.66 -5.42
CA ARG A 24 -17.38 -2.43 -6.46
C ARG A 24 -15.92 -2.63 -6.11
N LEU A 25 -15.34 -3.69 -6.68
CA LEU A 25 -13.90 -3.93 -6.62
C LEU A 25 -13.11 -2.79 -7.28
N THR A 26 -12.11 -2.30 -6.56
CA THR A 26 -11.19 -1.26 -7.00
C THR A 26 -9.84 -1.89 -7.32
N ARG A 27 -9.21 -1.47 -8.43
CA ARG A 27 -7.83 -1.82 -8.82
C ARG A 27 -7.51 -3.33 -8.81
N PHE A 28 -8.52 -4.17 -9.07
CA PHE A 28 -8.43 -5.62 -8.90
C PHE A 28 -7.33 -6.31 -9.73
N GLY A 29 -6.62 -7.22 -9.07
CA GLY A 29 -5.70 -8.18 -9.68
C GLY A 29 -4.23 -7.88 -9.39
N TYR A 30 -3.35 -8.58 -10.09
CA TYR A 30 -1.90 -8.40 -9.93
C TYR A 30 -1.44 -7.01 -10.38
N CYS A 31 -0.55 -6.45 -9.58
CA CYS A 31 0.11 -5.18 -9.84
C CYS A 31 1.51 -5.19 -9.23
N GLU A 32 2.29 -4.19 -9.61
CA GLU A 32 3.60 -3.94 -9.03
C GLU A 32 3.71 -2.48 -8.61
N ALA A 33 4.53 -2.22 -7.60
CA ALA A 33 4.65 -0.92 -7.00
C ALA A 33 6.12 -0.56 -6.83
N GLN A 34 6.52 0.59 -7.37
CA GLN A 34 7.86 1.11 -7.16
C GLN A 34 7.88 1.97 -5.91
N THR A 35 8.78 1.61 -5.01
CA THR A 35 9.00 2.33 -3.76
C THR A 35 9.64 3.68 -4.05
N GLN A 36 9.00 4.78 -3.65
CA GLN A 36 9.47 6.15 -3.95
C GLN A 36 10.42 6.72 -2.90
N GLN A 37 10.43 6.14 -1.71
CA GLN A 37 11.25 6.56 -0.56
C GLN A 37 11.54 5.35 0.34
N GLN A 38 12.37 5.47 1.38
CA GLN A 38 12.62 4.35 2.27
C GLN A 38 11.33 3.91 2.99
N THR A 39 10.93 2.64 2.80
CA THR A 39 9.79 2.03 3.51
C THR A 39 10.26 0.91 4.44
N LEU A 40 9.34 0.38 5.25
CA LEU A 40 9.59 -0.81 6.06
C LEU A 40 9.89 -2.06 5.22
N LEU A 41 9.42 -2.10 3.98
CA LEU A 41 9.49 -3.30 3.12
C LEU A 41 10.56 -3.19 2.02
N ALA A 42 10.91 -1.98 1.60
CA ALA A 42 11.77 -1.77 0.43
C ALA A 42 12.51 -0.42 0.47
N ALA A 43 13.67 -0.38 -0.19
CA ALA A 43 14.43 0.84 -0.44
C ALA A 43 13.88 1.62 -1.65
N PRO A 44 14.21 2.92 -1.79
CA PRO A 44 13.81 3.70 -2.97
C PRO A 44 14.23 3.03 -4.28
N GLY A 45 13.34 3.07 -5.29
CA GLY A 45 13.54 2.47 -6.60
C GLY A 45 13.25 0.98 -6.68
N GLU A 46 13.18 0.27 -5.54
CA GLU A 46 12.86 -1.15 -5.52
C GLU A 46 11.39 -1.43 -5.84
N TRP A 47 11.16 -2.56 -6.51
CA TRP A 47 9.83 -3.00 -6.92
C TRP A 47 9.27 -4.05 -5.97
N LEU A 48 8.02 -3.85 -5.59
CA LEU A 48 7.18 -4.81 -4.90
C LEU A 48 6.16 -5.38 -5.89
N ARG A 49 5.91 -6.69 -5.81
CA ARG A 49 4.86 -7.36 -6.58
C ARG A 49 3.80 -7.90 -5.63
N GLY A 50 2.56 -7.82 -6.06
CA GLY A 50 1.43 -8.26 -5.25
C GLY A 50 0.14 -8.22 -6.04
N HIS A 51 -0.96 -8.21 -5.32
CA HIS A 51 -2.29 -8.03 -5.88
C HIS A 51 -3.11 -7.11 -4.99
N GLU A 52 -4.06 -6.42 -5.61
CA GLU A 52 -5.06 -5.61 -4.90
C GLU A 52 -6.43 -6.29 -5.03
N PHE A 53 -7.16 -6.38 -3.92
CA PHE A 53 -8.51 -6.93 -3.85
C PHE A 53 -9.28 -6.22 -2.73
N HIS A 54 -9.87 -5.06 -3.04
CA HIS A 54 -10.56 -4.25 -2.05
C HIS A 54 -11.74 -3.47 -2.64
N TYR A 55 -12.74 -3.22 -1.79
CA TYR A 55 -13.91 -2.40 -2.11
C TYR A 55 -13.72 -0.96 -1.63
N SER A 56 -13.00 -0.78 -0.53
CA SER A 56 -12.72 0.55 0.00
C SER A 56 -11.68 1.28 -0.84
N ASP A 57 -11.72 2.60 -0.85
CA ASP A 57 -10.58 3.42 -1.27
C ASP A 57 -10.15 4.29 -0.08
N PHE A 58 -8.92 4.78 -0.13
CA PHE A 58 -8.34 5.63 0.90
C PHE A 58 -8.14 7.03 0.35
N SER A 59 -8.68 8.03 1.04
CA SER A 59 -8.44 9.45 0.80
C SER A 59 -7.34 9.91 1.75
N PRO A 60 -6.08 9.99 1.31
CA PRO A 60 -4.97 10.27 2.19
C PRO A 60 -4.86 11.77 2.49
N ALA A 61 -4.35 12.11 3.67
CA ALA A 61 -3.88 13.45 4.00
C ALA A 61 -2.36 13.62 3.83
N THR A 62 -1.66 12.54 3.43
CA THR A 62 -0.21 12.52 3.20
C THR A 62 0.12 11.91 1.84
N PRO A 63 1.28 12.25 1.23
CA PRO A 63 1.71 11.63 -0.02
C PRO A 63 1.90 10.12 0.11
N ALA A 64 1.58 9.40 -0.96
CA ALA A 64 1.83 7.96 -1.03
C ALA A 64 3.33 7.66 -1.13
N VAL A 65 3.74 6.49 -0.63
CA VAL A 65 5.14 6.03 -0.66
C VAL A 65 5.44 5.05 -1.78
N LEU A 66 4.41 4.54 -2.47
CA LEU A 66 4.53 3.67 -3.63
C LEU A 66 3.87 4.30 -4.87
N ALA A 67 4.50 4.08 -6.02
CA ALA A 67 3.91 4.29 -7.33
C ALA A 67 3.46 2.94 -7.89
N CYS A 68 2.17 2.63 -7.81
CA CYS A 68 1.60 1.37 -8.27
C CYS A 68 1.31 1.42 -9.77
N ARG A 69 1.48 0.28 -10.43
CA ARG A 69 1.08 0.07 -11.82
C ARG A 69 0.56 -1.33 -12.07
N LYS A 70 -0.40 -1.41 -12.98
CA LYS A 70 -0.86 -2.66 -13.57
C LYS A 70 -0.23 -2.82 -14.95
N GLN A 71 0.53 -3.89 -15.13
CA GLN A 71 1.14 -4.23 -16.42
C GLN A 71 0.47 -5.45 -17.05
N ARG A 72 0.39 -5.44 -18.38
CA ARG A 72 -0.01 -6.59 -19.19
C ARG A 72 0.72 -6.49 -20.53
N ASP A 73 1.36 -7.58 -20.96
CA ASP A 73 2.06 -7.67 -22.25
C ASP A 73 3.05 -6.51 -22.50
N GLY A 74 3.80 -6.15 -21.45
CA GLY A 74 4.79 -5.05 -21.50
C GLY A 74 4.20 -3.64 -21.52
N LYS A 75 2.87 -3.49 -21.48
CA LYS A 75 2.18 -2.20 -21.46
C LYS A 75 1.64 -1.88 -20.07
N THR A 76 1.78 -0.63 -19.66
CA THR A 76 1.14 -0.10 -18.46
C THR A 76 -0.33 0.19 -18.76
N LEU A 77 -1.24 -0.56 -18.13
CA LEU A 77 -2.68 -0.38 -18.31
C LEU A 77 -3.26 0.68 -17.38
N GLN A 78 -2.70 0.80 -16.17
CA GLN A 78 -3.17 1.73 -15.15
C GLN A 78 -2.03 2.05 -14.18
N GLN A 79 -2.05 3.26 -13.62
CA GLN A 79 -1.15 3.72 -12.56
C GLN A 79 -1.94 4.43 -11.48
N TRP A 80 -1.50 4.30 -10.23
CA TRP A 80 -2.08 4.99 -9.08
C TRP A 80 -1.06 5.14 -7.96
N PRO A 81 -1.20 6.17 -7.12
CA PRO A 81 -0.46 6.24 -5.86
C PRO A 81 -0.98 5.17 -4.90
N GLY A 82 -0.10 4.57 -4.12
CA GLY A 82 -0.49 3.57 -3.11
C GLY A 82 0.52 3.47 -1.98
N GLY A 83 0.09 2.88 -0.87
CA GLY A 83 0.93 2.72 0.32
C GLY A 83 1.18 4.03 1.05
N TRP A 84 1.12 3.99 2.37
CA TRP A 84 1.38 5.13 3.24
C TRP A 84 2.18 4.68 4.45
N GLN A 85 3.07 5.54 4.93
CA GLN A 85 3.91 5.25 6.08
C GLN A 85 3.90 6.43 7.05
N SER A 86 3.71 6.14 8.33
CA SER A 86 3.81 7.08 9.44
C SER A 86 4.69 6.46 10.52
N GLY A 87 5.93 6.93 10.66
CA GLY A 87 6.92 6.31 11.54
C GLY A 87 7.13 4.82 11.21
N SER A 88 6.84 3.95 12.16
CA SER A 88 6.93 2.48 12.05
C SER A 88 5.63 1.80 11.59
N ALA A 89 4.61 2.56 11.20
CA ALA A 89 3.38 2.03 10.63
C ALA A 89 3.42 2.16 9.10
N PHE A 90 3.19 1.04 8.40
CA PHE A 90 3.07 0.98 6.95
C PHE A 90 1.74 0.31 6.58
N ALA A 91 0.95 0.96 5.72
CA ALA A 91 -0.33 0.45 5.25
C ALA A 91 -0.41 0.54 3.73
N SER A 92 -0.82 -0.55 3.07
CA SER A 92 -1.02 -0.59 1.63
C SER A 92 -2.12 -1.59 1.30
N TYR A 93 -2.86 -1.34 0.21
CA TYR A 93 -3.76 -2.35 -0.37
C TYR A 93 -3.02 -3.43 -1.15
N LEU A 94 -1.72 -3.23 -1.44
CA LEU A 94 -0.90 -4.22 -2.12
C LEU A 94 -0.63 -5.40 -1.19
N HIS A 95 -1.32 -6.52 -1.43
CA HIS A 95 -1.05 -7.78 -0.77
C HIS A 95 0.24 -8.38 -1.33
N VAL A 96 1.30 -8.38 -0.53
CA VAL A 96 2.62 -8.88 -0.90
C VAL A 96 2.86 -10.28 -0.32
N HIS A 97 3.70 -11.06 -1.01
CA HIS A 97 4.23 -12.33 -0.48
C HIS A 97 5.72 -12.19 -0.19
N PHE A 98 6.18 -12.52 1.02
CA PHE A 98 7.59 -12.34 1.42
C PHE A 98 8.59 -13.19 0.63
N ALA A 99 8.17 -14.38 0.16
CA ALA A 99 9.06 -15.24 -0.63
C ALA A 99 9.39 -14.66 -2.02
N GLN A 100 8.72 -13.59 -2.47
CA GLN A 100 9.09 -12.94 -3.74
C GLN A 100 10.52 -12.41 -3.69
N ARG A 101 10.98 -11.99 -2.50
CA ARG A 101 12.29 -11.38 -2.31
C ARG A 101 12.67 -11.39 -0.81
N PRO A 102 13.59 -12.26 -0.37
CA PRO A 102 14.03 -12.32 1.03
C PRO A 102 14.53 -10.97 1.59
N THR A 103 15.07 -10.08 0.74
CA THR A 103 15.49 -8.74 1.17
C THR A 103 14.33 -7.91 1.71
N MET A 104 13.10 -8.10 1.22
CA MET A 104 11.92 -7.41 1.74
C MET A 104 11.69 -7.71 3.22
N LEU A 105 11.80 -9.00 3.59
CA LEU A 105 11.71 -9.41 5.00
C LEU A 105 12.89 -8.84 5.80
N ASN A 106 14.09 -8.80 5.23
CA ASN A 106 15.26 -8.21 5.89
C ASN A 106 15.09 -6.70 6.16
N HIS A 107 14.46 -5.93 5.26
CA HIS A 107 14.12 -4.52 5.52
C HIS A 107 13.24 -4.40 6.77
N TRP A 108 12.20 -5.22 6.85
CA TRP A 108 11.27 -5.18 7.96
C TRP A 108 11.93 -5.57 9.29
N LEU A 109 12.71 -6.66 9.30
CA LEU A 109 13.45 -7.10 10.50
C LEU A 109 14.50 -6.07 10.94
N ARG A 110 15.18 -5.39 10.01
CA ARG A 110 16.11 -4.30 10.34
C ARG A 110 15.39 -3.10 10.95
N ALA A 111 14.23 -2.72 10.42
CA ALA A 111 13.43 -1.64 10.97
C ALA A 111 12.95 -1.98 12.40
N ALA A 112 12.47 -3.20 12.62
CA ALA A 112 12.03 -3.66 13.94
C ALA A 112 13.15 -3.61 15.00
N ARG A 113 14.39 -3.97 14.62
CA ARG A 113 15.55 -3.91 15.54
C ARG A 113 15.98 -2.50 15.91
N ARG A 114 15.69 -1.49 15.07
CA ARG A 114 16.00 -0.08 15.35
C ARG A 114 14.99 0.62 16.25
N ALA A 115 13.83 0.00 16.45
CA ALA A 115 12.75 0.55 17.27
C ALA A 115 12.87 0.15 18.77
N GLN A 116 13.96 -0.54 19.13
CA GLN A 116 14.37 -0.79 20.52
C GLN A 116 15.13 0.42 21.06
#